data_AF-A0A846V5C2-F1
#
_entry.id   AF-A0A846V5C2-F1
#
_cell.length_a   1.000
_cell.length_b   1.000
_cell.length_c   1.000
_cell.angle_alpha   90.00
_cell.angle_beta   90.00
_cell.angle_gamma   90.00
#
_symmetry.space_group_name_H-M   'P 1'
#
loop_
_entity.id
_entity.type
_entity.pdbx_description
1 polymer ?
#
loop_
_entity_poly.entity_id
_entity_poly.type
_entity_poly.pdbx_seq_one_letter_code
_entity_poly.pdbx_strand_id
1 'polypeptide(L)'
;MIDLAPADADLRERVIWVVNEFVGAWRKYQYLEKRTGISARKWQNVCNRVQQPSIEMIAALAKERPYFLAWMITGRSITTVQVNPSMEGWVDKVVQQRIVKSSPPSGES
;
A
#
# COMPACT_ATOMS: atom_id res chain seq x y z
N MET A 1 1.59 -9.38 -14.03
CA MET A 1 1.78 -8.03 -14.62
C MET A 1 1.33 -7.06 -13.56
N ILE A 2 2.25 -6.24 -13.05
CA ILE A 2 1.93 -5.25 -12.02
C ILE A 2 1.44 -4.02 -12.79
N ASP A 3 0.15 -3.71 -12.67
CA ASP A 3 -0.44 -2.58 -13.36
C ASP A 3 -0.02 -1.26 -12.67
N LEU A 4 0.41 -0.29 -13.47
CA LEU A 4 0.66 1.06 -12.99
C LEU A 4 -0.62 1.64 -12.38
N ALA A 5 -0.47 2.37 -11.29
CA ALA A 5 -1.61 3.07 -10.73
C ALA A 5 -2.05 4.22 -11.66
N PRO A 6 -3.35 4.57 -11.70
CA PRO A 6 -3.81 5.70 -12.52
C PRO A 6 -3.23 7.01 -12.00
N ALA A 7 -2.67 7.83 -12.89
CA ALA A 7 -2.00 9.10 -12.54
C ALA A 7 -2.91 10.08 -11.78
N ASP A 8 -4.22 10.10 -12.11
CA ASP A 8 -5.23 10.99 -11.51
C ASP A 8 -6.21 10.25 -10.57
N ALA A 9 -5.81 9.10 -10.04
CA ALA A 9 -6.64 8.31 -9.13
C ALA A 9 -7.03 9.13 -7.89
N ASP A 10 -8.32 9.10 -7.48
CA ASP A 10 -8.76 9.65 -6.21
C ASP A 10 -8.21 8.85 -5.00
N LEU A 11 -8.40 9.34 -3.77
CA LEU A 11 -7.92 8.64 -2.56
C LEU A 11 -8.41 7.19 -2.47
N ARG A 12 -9.66 6.92 -2.83
CA ARG A 12 -10.24 5.58 -2.76
C ARG A 12 -9.56 4.66 -3.76
N GLU A 13 -9.39 5.11 -5.01
CA GLU A 13 -8.72 4.31 -6.03
C GLU A 13 -7.26 4.02 -5.66
N ARG A 14 -6.55 4.97 -5.06
CA ARG A 14 -5.18 4.73 -4.55
C ARG A 14 -5.16 3.73 -3.39
N VAL A 15 -6.11 3.81 -2.46
CA VAL A 15 -6.25 2.81 -1.38
C VAL A 15 -6.55 1.42 -1.95
N ILE A 16 -7.46 1.30 -2.92
CA ILE A 16 -7.78 0.03 -3.59
C ILE A 16 -6.53 -0.54 -4.26
N TRP A 17 -5.74 0.30 -4.91
CA TRP A 17 -4.49 -0.11 -5.53
C TRP A 17 -3.51 -0.67 -4.48
N VAL A 18 -3.28 0.03 -3.36
CA VAL A 18 -2.40 -0.46 -2.28
C VAL A 18 -2.91 -1.79 -1.71
N VAL A 19 -4.22 -1.96 -1.57
CA VAL A 19 -4.82 -3.22 -1.12
C VAL A 19 -4.51 -4.37 -2.09
N ASN A 20 -4.67 -4.14 -3.40
CA ASN A 20 -4.42 -5.19 -4.40
C ASN A 20 -2.92 -5.50 -4.56
N GLU A 21 -2.05 -4.50 -4.38
CA GLU A 21 -0.60 -4.72 -4.32
C GLU A 21 -0.18 -5.46 -3.04
N PHE A 22 -0.88 -5.21 -1.92
CA PHE A 22 -0.57 -5.87 -0.66
C PHE A 22 -0.93 -7.35 -0.69
N VAL A 23 -2.06 -7.72 -1.29
CA VAL A 23 -2.65 -9.05 -1.14
C VAL A 23 -3.00 -9.65 -2.49
N GLY A 24 -2.48 -10.85 -2.74
CA GLY A 24 -2.88 -11.65 -3.91
C GLY A 24 -4.38 -11.91 -3.96
N ALA A 25 -4.89 -12.35 -5.11
CA ALA A 25 -6.32 -12.44 -5.40
C ALA A 25 -7.11 -13.37 -4.44
N TRP A 26 -6.48 -14.40 -3.87
CA TRP A 26 -7.17 -15.39 -3.05
C TRP A 26 -7.30 -14.94 -1.59
N ARG A 27 -8.53 -14.98 -1.05
CA ARG A 27 -8.87 -14.65 0.36
C ARG A 27 -8.37 -13.28 0.85
N LYS A 28 -8.19 -12.33 -0.05
CA LYS A 28 -7.58 -11.02 0.25
C LYS A 28 -8.19 -10.30 1.45
N TYR A 29 -9.51 -10.28 1.57
CA TYR A 29 -10.19 -9.55 2.64
C TYR A 29 -10.02 -10.20 4.02
N GLN A 30 -10.04 -11.53 4.09
CA GLN A 30 -9.82 -12.28 5.33
C GLN A 30 -8.36 -12.11 5.81
N TYR A 31 -7.43 -12.07 4.86
CA TYR A 31 -6.04 -11.77 5.15
C TYR A 31 -5.86 -10.36 5.75
N LEU A 32 -6.48 -9.34 5.13
CA LEU A 32 -6.46 -7.97 5.66
C LEU A 32 -7.07 -7.89 7.05
N GLU A 33 -8.19 -8.57 7.29
CA GLU A 33 -8.83 -8.59 8.60
C GLU A 33 -7.91 -9.19 9.67
N LYS A 34 -7.28 -10.33 9.38
CA LYS A 34 -6.31 -10.94 10.29
C LYS A 34 -5.12 -10.03 10.60
N ARG A 35 -4.65 -9.24 9.62
CA ARG A 35 -3.47 -8.36 9.77
C ARG A 35 -3.80 -7.03 10.44
N THR A 36 -4.97 -6.47 10.14
CA THR A 36 -5.32 -5.08 10.50
C THR A 36 -6.36 -4.99 11.61
N GLY A 37 -7.07 -6.08 11.92
CA GLY A 37 -8.21 -6.08 12.84
C GLY A 37 -9.48 -5.44 12.26
N ILE A 38 -9.45 -4.93 11.03
CA ILE A 38 -10.59 -4.29 10.36
C ILE A 38 -11.35 -5.34 9.57
N SER A 39 -12.68 -5.41 9.72
CA SER A 39 -13.47 -6.51 9.18
C SER A 39 -13.32 -6.69 7.66
N ALA A 40 -13.30 -7.95 7.20
CA ALA A 40 -13.20 -8.28 5.77
C ALA A 40 -14.30 -7.57 4.95
N ARG A 41 -15.49 -7.41 5.54
CA ARG A 41 -16.62 -6.71 4.91
C ARG A 41 -16.31 -5.23 4.65
N LYS A 42 -15.66 -4.52 5.58
CA LYS A 42 -15.25 -3.12 5.36
C LYS A 42 -14.22 -3.02 4.23
N TRP A 43 -13.23 -3.92 4.19
CA TRP A 43 -12.28 -3.99 3.08
C TRP A 43 -12.96 -4.26 1.73
N GLN A 44 -13.90 -5.20 1.71
CA GLN A 44 -14.67 -5.51 0.52
C GLN A 44 -15.49 -4.30 0.03
N ASN A 45 -16.19 -3.60 0.93
CA ASN A 45 -16.98 -2.44 0.57
C ASN A 45 -16.14 -1.31 -0.05
N VAL A 46 -14.92 -1.07 0.45
CA VAL A 46 -14.00 -0.10 -0.17
C VAL A 46 -13.57 -0.58 -1.56
N CYS A 47 -13.13 -1.84 -1.67
CA CYS A 47 -12.66 -2.39 -2.94
C CYS A 47 -13.75 -2.48 -4.02
N ASN A 48 -15.00 -2.64 -3.61
CA ASN A 48 -16.15 -2.62 -4.50
C ASN A 48 -16.71 -1.20 -4.74
N ARG A 49 -16.03 -0.16 -4.25
CA ARG A 49 -16.42 1.25 -4.39
C ARG A 49 -17.78 1.60 -3.77
N VAL A 50 -18.22 0.80 -2.79
CA VAL A 50 -19.46 1.03 -2.04
C VAL A 50 -19.25 2.07 -0.94
N GLN A 51 -18.03 2.20 -0.41
CA GLN A 51 -17.71 3.17 0.64
C GLN A 51 -16.34 3.83 0.42
N GLN A 52 -16.19 5.02 1.00
CA GLN A 52 -14.87 5.66 1.13
C GLN A 52 -14.02 4.92 2.19
N PRO A 53 -12.69 4.89 2.03
CA PRO A 53 -11.81 4.33 3.05
C PRO A 53 -11.87 5.19 4.32
N SER A 54 -11.96 4.53 5.48
CA SER A 54 -11.87 5.22 6.77
C SER A 54 -10.42 5.58 7.12
N ILE A 55 -10.24 6.52 8.05
CA ILE A 55 -8.92 6.86 8.60
C ILE A 55 -8.23 5.62 9.19
N GLU A 56 -8.98 4.72 9.84
CA GLU A 56 -8.47 3.47 10.40
C GLU A 56 -7.87 2.56 9.31
N MET A 57 -8.55 2.44 8.16
CA MET A 57 -8.08 1.62 7.03
C MET A 57 -6.80 2.21 6.43
N ILE A 58 -6.78 3.53 6.27
CA ILE A 58 -5.61 4.27 5.80
C ILE A 58 -4.42 4.07 6.75
N ALA A 59 -4.64 4.24 8.06
CA ALA A 59 -3.61 4.05 9.07
C ALA A 59 -3.09 2.61 9.11
N ALA A 60 -3.96 1.62 8.94
CA ALA A 60 -3.57 0.21 8.86
C ALA A 60 -2.66 -0.06 7.65
N LEU A 61 -3.02 0.46 6.47
CA LEU A 61 -2.18 0.34 5.28
C LEU A 61 -0.87 1.10 5.43
N ALA A 62 -0.87 2.28 6.07
CA ALA A 62 0.35 3.03 6.32
C ALA A 62 1.35 2.27 7.21
N LYS A 63 0.86 1.50 8.19
CA LYS A 63 1.69 0.64 9.04
C LYS A 63 2.26 -0.54 8.25
N GLU A 64 1.43 -1.19 7.45
CA GLU A 64 1.82 -2.37 6.65
C GLU A 64 2.70 -2.01 5.45
N ARG A 65 2.48 -0.84 4.84
CA ARG A 65 3.07 -0.39 3.58
C ARG A 65 3.44 1.11 3.64
N PRO A 66 4.37 1.49 4.53
CA PRO A 66 4.69 2.90 4.80
C PRO A 66 5.25 3.66 3.58
N TYR A 67 5.82 2.95 2.61
CA TYR A 67 6.37 3.54 1.39
C TYR A 67 5.31 4.07 0.42
N PHE A 68 4.06 3.64 0.55
CA PHE A 68 2.96 4.18 -0.25
C PHE A 68 2.21 5.30 0.44
N LEU A 69 2.51 5.66 1.70
CA LEU A 69 1.71 6.59 2.48
C LEU A 69 1.52 7.95 1.78
N ALA A 70 2.61 8.59 1.39
CA ALA A 70 2.55 9.93 0.78
C ALA A 70 1.73 9.88 -0.51
N TRP A 71 1.98 8.88 -1.36
CA TRP A 71 1.24 8.72 -2.61
C TRP A 71 -0.23 8.39 -2.38
N MET A 72 -0.53 7.47 -1.45
CA MET A 72 -1.89 7.07 -1.11
C MET A 72 -2.73 8.29 -0.69
N ILE A 73 -2.18 9.19 0.12
CA ILE A 73 -2.91 10.38 0.60
C ILE A 73 -2.95 11.49 -0.45
N THR A 74 -1.83 11.78 -1.11
CA THR A 74 -1.66 13.02 -1.89
C THR A 74 -1.62 12.82 -3.40
N GLY A 75 -1.53 11.58 -3.88
CA GLY A 75 -1.23 11.25 -5.27
C GLY A 75 0.25 11.51 -5.65
N ARG A 76 1.10 11.93 -4.71
CA ARG A 76 2.50 12.29 -4.97
C ARG A 76 3.45 11.56 -4.01
N SER A 77 4.63 11.19 -4.49
CA SER A 77 5.75 10.78 -3.63
C SER A 77 6.63 11.99 -3.35
N ILE A 78 6.78 12.36 -2.07
CA ILE A 78 7.49 13.58 -1.67
C ILE A 78 8.97 13.30 -1.40
N THR A 79 9.34 12.06 -1.08
CA THR A 79 10.71 11.69 -0.68
C THR A 79 11.19 10.46 -1.44
N THR A 80 12.50 10.23 -1.41
CA THR A 80 13.17 9.07 -2.04
C THR A 80 12.72 7.72 -1.46
N VAL A 81 12.24 7.71 -0.21
CA VAL A 81 11.70 6.51 0.45
C VAL A 81 10.22 6.29 0.14
N GLN A 82 9.53 7.29 -0.40
CA GLN A 82 8.13 7.17 -0.80
C GLN A 82 8.05 6.78 -2.27
N VAL A 83 7.10 5.91 -2.58
CA VAL A 83 6.96 5.29 -3.89
C VAL A 83 5.65 5.76 -4.53
N ASN A 84 5.76 6.22 -5.77
CA ASN A 84 4.61 6.49 -6.63
C ASN A 84 4.50 5.35 -7.66
N PRO A 85 3.52 4.44 -7.51
CA PRO A 85 3.31 3.32 -8.42
C PRO A 85 2.74 3.73 -9.79
N SER A 86 2.45 5.03 -10.00
CA SER A 86 2.09 5.59 -11.29
C SER A 86 3.31 5.98 -12.13
N MET A 87 4.53 5.83 -11.59
CA MET A 87 5.79 6.10 -12.29
C MET A 87 6.50 4.80 -12.63
N GLU A 88 7.17 4.74 -13.79
CA GLU A 88 7.99 3.58 -14.16
C GLU A 88 9.15 3.34 -13.16
N GLY A 89 9.58 2.09 -13.05
CA GLY A 89 10.71 1.69 -12.18
C GLY A 89 10.41 1.72 -10.67
N TRP A 90 9.15 1.89 -10.26
CA TRP A 90 8.79 1.95 -8.84
C TRP A 90 9.05 0.63 -8.10
N VAL A 91 8.93 -0.50 -8.80
CA VAL A 91 9.15 -1.85 -8.25
C VAL A 91 10.58 -1.99 -7.75
N ASP A 92 11.55 -1.51 -8.53
CA ASP A 92 12.97 -1.55 -8.16
C ASP A 92 13.22 -0.77 -6.86
N LYS A 93 12.56 0.38 -6.68
CA LYS A 93 12.65 1.16 -5.44
C LYS A 93 12.08 0.40 -4.24
N VAL A 94 10.98 -0.33 -4.39
CA VAL A 94 10.42 -1.15 -3.30
C VAL A 94 11.33 -2.32 -2.95
N VAL A 95 11.91 -2.99 -3.95
CA VAL A 95 12.85 -4.09 -3.74
C VAL A 95 14.09 -3.60 -2.97
N GLN A 96 14.68 -2.47 -3.38
CA GLN A 96 15.81 -1.85 -2.68
C GLN A 96 15.49 -1.56 -1.21
N GLN A 97 14.31 -1.02 -0.91
CA GLN A 97 13.91 -0.73 0.48
C GLN A 97 13.70 -1.98 1.33
N ARG A 98 13.22 -3.08 0.75
CA ARG A 98 13.08 -4.35 1.46
C ARG A 98 14.44 -4.95 1.79
N ILE A 99 15.39 -4.89 0.85
CA ILE A 99 16.77 -5.39 1.03
C ILE A 99 17.49 -4.62 2.16
N VAL A 100 17.41 -3.28 2.16
CA VAL A 100 18.04 -2.45 3.20
C VAL A 100 17.52 -2.76 4.60
N LYS A 101 16.22 -3.06 4.77
CA LYS A 101 15.65 -3.44 6.07
C LYS A 101 16.04 -4.83 6.56
N SER A 102 16.43 -5.75 5.67
CA SER A 102 16.83 -7.11 6.02
C SER A 102 18.33 -7.26 6.32
N SER A 103 19.15 -6.25 6.00
CA SER A 103 20.57 -6.24 6.37
C SER A 103 20.74 -5.83 7.84
N PRO A 104 21.54 -6.57 8.64
CA PRO A 104 21.87 -6.14 9.99
C PRO A 104 22.63 -4.81 9.95
N PRO A 105 22.42 -3.91 10.95
CA PRO A 105 23.18 -2.68 11.02
C PRO A 105 24.67 -3.02 11.11
N SER A 106 25.44 -2.55 10.13
CA SER A 106 26.88 -2.68 10.09
C SER A 106 27.47 -1.86 11.23
N GLY A 107 27.63 -2.44 12.41
CA GLY A 107 28.17 -1.68 13.54
C GLY A 107 28.06 -2.25 14.96
N GLU A 108 27.72 -3.52 15.17
CA GLU A 108 27.90 -4.15 16.49
C GLU A 108 28.68 -5.45 16.34
N SER A 109 29.99 -5.37 16.61
CA SER A 109 30.90 -6.47 16.93
C SER A 109 31.79 -6.01 18.07
#